data_AF-A0A973M7N9-F1
#
_entry.id   AF-A0A973M7N9-F1
#
_cell.length_a   1.000
_cell.length_b   1.000
_cell.length_c   1.000
_cell.angle_alpha   90.00
_cell.angle_beta   90.00
_cell.angle_gamma   90.00
#
_symmetry.space_group_name_H-M   'P 1'
#
loop_
_entity.id
_entity.type
_entity.pdbx_description
1 polymer ?
#
loop_
_entity_poly.entity_id
_entity_poly.type
_entity_poly.pdbx_seq_one_letter_code
_entity_poly.pdbx_strand_id
1 'polypeptide(L)'
;MDARSVTLIERNVDRAASALFAAASGYAAYSALASHFAQRLLVAEAAAAVAFAYWLCLRTLGAVQPEARRLPVPVFDVRQIEEIEPAELLLTDIYPGAPDAAEEPLVLDDILAELQPDSRVVRLFDPSAMPTPGQISARIDRHLAGGFSPAAAADASQALHDALAELRRSLS
;
A
#
# COMPACT_ATOMS: atom_id res chain seq x y z
N MET A 1 0.09 -27.47 -2.07
CA MET A 1 1.17 -26.60 -2.61
C MET A 1 2.50 -27.14 -2.13
N ASP A 2 3.47 -27.33 -3.03
CA ASP A 2 4.79 -27.83 -2.65
C ASP A 2 5.59 -26.78 -1.91
N ALA A 3 6.15 -27.13 -0.74
CA ALA A 3 7.00 -26.22 0.05
C ALA A 3 8.19 -25.67 -0.76
N ARG A 4 8.68 -26.46 -1.74
CA ARG A 4 9.78 -26.07 -2.63
C ARG A 4 9.41 -24.91 -3.57
N SER A 5 8.18 -24.85 -4.06
CA SER A 5 7.78 -23.77 -4.97
C SER A 5 7.67 -22.43 -4.24
N VAL A 6 7.20 -22.45 -2.98
CA VAL A 6 7.14 -21.27 -2.12
C VAL A 6 8.54 -20.69 -1.86
N THR A 7 9.51 -21.51 -1.47
CA THR A 7 10.89 -21.04 -1.22
C THR A 7 11.53 -20.44 -2.48
N LEU A 8 11.22 -20.98 -3.67
CA LEU A 8 11.74 -20.45 -4.93
C LEU A 8 11.14 -19.08 -5.26
N ILE A 9 9.84 -18.89 -5.02
CA ILE A 9 9.16 -17.60 -5.23
C ILE A 9 9.74 -16.55 -4.31
N GLU A 10 9.84 -16.84 -3.01
CA GLU A 10 10.40 -15.91 -2.01
C GLU A 10 11.83 -15.48 -2.41
N ARG A 11 12.68 -16.44 -2.73
CA ARG A 11 14.07 -16.15 -3.13
C ARG A 11 14.18 -15.32 -4.41
N ASN A 12 13.26 -15.51 -5.35
CA ASN A 12 13.25 -14.73 -6.58
C ASN A 12 12.75 -13.30 -6.35
N VAL A 13 11.77 -13.12 -5.45
CA VAL A 13 11.29 -11.80 -5.03
C VAL A 13 12.41 -11.00 -4.36
N ASP A 14 13.15 -11.62 -3.43
CA ASP A 14 14.26 -10.95 -2.73
C ASP A 14 15.38 -10.52 -3.70
N ARG A 15 15.69 -11.36 -4.69
CA ARG A 15 16.66 -11.04 -5.74
C ARG A 15 16.20 -9.89 -6.62
N ALA A 16 14.92 -9.88 -7.02
CA ALA A 16 14.35 -8.80 -7.82
C ALA A 16 14.36 -7.47 -7.06
N ALA A 17 13.96 -7.47 -5.79
CA ALA A 17 14.00 -6.29 -4.94
C ALA A 17 15.44 -5.76 -4.76
N SER A 18 16.40 -6.66 -4.48
CA SER A 18 17.82 -6.31 -4.35
C SER A 18 18.39 -5.73 -5.64
N ALA A 19 18.03 -6.28 -6.80
CA ALA A 19 18.49 -5.80 -8.10
C ALA A 19 17.96 -4.39 -8.42
N LEU A 20 16.67 -4.13 -8.14
CA LEU A 20 16.07 -2.81 -8.31
C LEU A 20 16.74 -1.75 -7.43
N PHE A 21 16.96 -2.07 -6.15
CA PHE A 21 17.64 -1.15 -5.23
C PHE A 21 19.09 -0.85 -5.66
N ALA A 22 19.82 -1.88 -6.09
CA ALA A 22 21.19 -1.73 -6.58
C ALA A 22 21.25 -0.86 -7.84
N ALA A 23 20.32 -1.06 -8.80
CA ALA A 23 20.22 -0.24 -10.00
C ALA A 23 19.91 1.23 -9.68
N ALA A 24 18.96 1.48 -8.77
CA ALA A 24 18.63 2.84 -8.32
C ALA A 24 19.82 3.53 -7.65
N SER A 25 20.53 2.81 -6.78
CA SER A 25 21.73 3.30 -6.09
C SER A 25 22.87 3.62 -7.07
N GLY A 26 23.10 2.75 -8.05
CA GLY A 26 24.07 2.96 -9.11
C GLY A 26 23.76 4.16 -9.98
N TYR A 27 22.48 4.33 -10.36
CA TYR A 27 22.04 5.49 -11.13
C TYR A 27 22.21 6.79 -10.35
N ALA A 28 21.87 6.81 -9.06
CA ALA A 28 22.07 7.97 -8.19
C ALA A 28 23.55 8.33 -8.01
N ALA A 29 24.43 7.33 -7.85
CA ALA A 29 25.87 7.54 -7.79
C ALA A 29 26.42 8.10 -9.12
N TYR A 30 26.00 7.51 -10.24
CA TYR A 30 26.37 7.98 -11.57
C TYR A 30 25.92 9.43 -11.80
N SER A 31 24.67 9.79 -11.47
CA SER A 31 24.14 11.13 -11.70
C SER A 31 24.83 12.18 -10.82
N ALA A 32 25.17 11.85 -9.58
CA ALA A 32 25.92 12.73 -8.68
C ALA A 32 27.35 12.99 -9.15
N LEU A 33 28.02 11.98 -9.70
CA LEU A 33 29.43 12.05 -10.11
C LEU A 33 29.62 12.50 -11.56
N ALA A 34 28.57 12.43 -12.40
CA ALA A 34 28.61 12.73 -13.84
C ALA A 34 29.16 14.13 -14.17
N SER A 35 29.11 15.07 -13.23
CA SER A 35 29.61 16.44 -13.39
C SER A 35 31.12 16.60 -13.12
N HIS A 36 31.80 15.62 -12.52
CA HIS A 36 33.15 15.80 -11.97
C HIS A 36 34.26 14.95 -12.62
N PHE A 37 33.93 13.84 -13.30
CA PHE A 37 34.94 12.85 -13.71
C PHE A 37 34.94 12.51 -15.21
N ALA A 38 36.07 12.01 -15.69
CA ALA A 38 36.19 11.47 -17.05
C ALA A 38 35.31 10.21 -17.22
N GLN A 39 34.59 10.15 -18.34
CA GLN A 39 33.52 9.17 -18.64
C GLN A 39 33.86 7.69 -18.34
N ARG A 40 35.12 7.26 -18.46
CA ARG A 40 35.51 5.86 -18.22
C ARG A 40 35.62 5.49 -16.74
N LEU A 41 36.06 6.41 -15.89
CA LEU A 41 36.16 6.17 -14.44
C LEU A 41 34.76 6.12 -13.81
N LEU A 42 33.85 6.96 -14.30
CA LEU A 42 32.44 7.00 -13.86
C LEU A 42 31.71 5.67 -14.01
N VAL A 43 31.91 4.98 -15.13
CA VAL A 43 31.24 3.69 -15.38
C VAL A 43 31.74 2.61 -14.42
N ALA A 44 33.05 2.59 -14.15
CA ALA A 44 33.64 1.64 -13.21
C ALA A 44 33.17 1.87 -11.77
N GLU A 45 33.11 3.13 -11.33
CA GLU A 45 32.63 3.49 -9.99
C GLU A 45 31.13 3.20 -9.83
N ALA A 46 30.31 3.54 -10.83
CA ALA A 46 28.89 3.23 -10.80
C ALA A 46 28.65 1.71 -10.76
N ALA A 47 29.39 0.92 -11.54
CA ALA A 47 29.30 -0.53 -11.52
C ALA A 47 29.71 -1.13 -10.16
N ALA A 48 30.77 -0.57 -9.54
CA ALA A 48 31.19 -0.97 -8.20
C ALA A 48 30.13 -0.63 -7.14
N ALA A 49 29.50 0.55 -7.22
CA ALA A 49 28.40 0.94 -6.34
C ALA A 49 27.18 0.01 -6.47
N VAL A 50 26.78 -0.35 -7.70
CA VAL A 50 25.71 -1.33 -7.94
C VAL A 50 26.06 -2.68 -7.32
N ALA A 51 27.27 -3.20 -7.60
CA ALA A 51 27.69 -4.51 -7.10
C ALA A 51 27.74 -4.53 -5.56
N PHE A 52 28.25 -3.47 -4.94
CA PHE A 52 28.32 -3.33 -3.50
C PHE A 52 26.92 -3.23 -2.86
N ALA A 53 26.04 -2.38 -3.40
CA ALA A 53 24.66 -2.26 -2.93
C ALA A 53 23.89 -3.58 -3.05
N TYR A 54 24.03 -4.28 -4.19
CA TYR A 54 23.42 -5.59 -4.40
C TYR A 54 23.92 -6.63 -3.39
N TRP A 55 25.24 -6.70 -3.17
CA TRP A 55 25.84 -7.61 -2.21
C TRP A 55 25.40 -7.31 -0.77
N LEU A 56 25.35 -6.02 -0.39
CA LEU A 56 24.90 -5.59 0.93
C LEU A 56 23.42 -5.92 1.16
N CYS A 57 22.55 -5.68 0.18
CA CYS A 57 21.13 -6.07 0.26
C CYS A 57 20.96 -7.57 0.41
N LEU A 58 21.64 -8.39 -0.40
CA LEU A 58 21.58 -9.84 -0.26
C LEU A 58 22.06 -10.31 1.12
N ARG A 59 23.13 -9.71 1.64
CA ARG A 59 23.68 -10.08 2.95
C ARG A 59 22.75 -9.68 4.09
N THR A 60 22.14 -8.50 4.02
CA THR A 60 21.21 -8.00 5.05
C THR A 60 19.90 -8.77 5.02
N LEU A 61 19.32 -9.02 3.84
CA LEU A 61 18.13 -9.87 3.69
C LEU A 61 18.38 -11.30 4.16
N GLY A 62 19.55 -11.88 3.84
CA GLY A 62 19.91 -13.22 4.32
C GLY A 62 20.18 -13.28 5.83
N ALA A 63 20.54 -12.16 6.47
CA ALA A 63 20.74 -12.07 7.92
C ALA A 63 19.42 -11.88 8.68
N VAL A 64 18.42 -11.29 8.05
CA VAL A 64 17.05 -11.25 8.56
C VAL A 64 16.47 -12.66 8.39
N GLN A 65 16.71 -13.52 9.38
CA GLN A 65 15.97 -14.78 9.45
C GLN A 65 14.48 -14.44 9.50
N PRO A 66 13.62 -15.17 8.76
CA PRO A 66 12.18 -15.03 8.93
C PRO A 66 11.89 -15.28 10.40
N GLU A 67 11.50 -14.21 11.10
CA GLU A 67 11.24 -14.27 12.52
C GLU A 67 10.20 -15.38 12.74
N ALA A 68 10.54 -16.36 13.58
CA ALA A 68 9.66 -17.49 13.86
C ALA A 68 8.29 -16.90 14.20
N ARG A 69 7.26 -17.22 13.39
CA ARG A 69 5.93 -16.61 13.45
C ARG A 69 5.48 -16.50 14.91
N ARG A 70 5.61 -15.32 15.50
CA ARG A 70 5.39 -15.11 16.95
C ARG A 70 3.91 -15.14 17.31
N LEU A 71 3.05 -15.00 16.31
CA LEU A 71 1.61 -15.16 16.45
C LEU A 71 1.26 -16.60 16.06
N PRO A 72 0.79 -17.43 17.01
CA PRO A 72 0.17 -18.71 16.68
C PRO A 72 -1.13 -18.40 15.96
N VAL A 73 -1.04 -18.20 14.64
CA VAL A 73 -2.23 -18.20 13.79
C VAL A 73 -2.73 -19.63 13.85
N PRO A 74 -3.95 -19.90 14.34
CA PRO A 74 -4.51 -21.24 14.28
C PRO A 74 -4.36 -21.69 12.83
N VAL A 75 -3.81 -22.90 12.63
CA VAL A 75 -3.77 -23.52 11.30
C VAL A 75 -5.18 -23.37 10.76
N PHE A 76 -5.32 -22.69 9.63
CA PHE A 76 -6.60 -22.59 8.95
C PHE A 76 -7.04 -24.04 8.74
N ASP A 77 -7.96 -24.49 9.59
CA ASP A 77 -8.60 -25.79 9.48
C ASP A 77 -9.51 -25.63 8.27
N VAL A 78 -8.92 -25.83 7.10
CA VAL A 78 -9.65 -26.07 5.86
C VAL A 78 -10.27 -27.44 6.08
N ARG A 79 -11.32 -27.47 6.91
CA ARG A 79 -12.25 -28.60 6.93
C ARG A 79 -12.58 -28.83 5.48
N GLN A 80 -12.40 -30.07 5.03
CA GLN A 80 -12.89 -30.46 3.72
C GLN A 80 -14.34 -30.01 3.72
N ILE A 81 -14.62 -28.98 2.91
CA ILE A 81 -15.98 -28.59 2.62
C ILE A 81 -16.50 -29.84 1.97
N GLU A 82 -17.35 -30.60 2.69
CA GLU A 82 -18.09 -31.69 2.08
C GLU A 82 -18.62 -31.12 0.77
N GLU A 83 -18.23 -31.73 -0.35
CA GLU A 83 -18.90 -31.46 -1.60
C GLU A 83 -20.35 -31.86 -1.35
N ILE A 84 -21.14 -30.88 -0.91
CA ILE A 84 -22.58 -30.96 -0.93
C ILE A 84 -22.83 -31.15 -2.42
N GLU A 85 -23.07 -32.41 -2.82
CA GLU A 85 -23.67 -32.70 -4.12
C GLU A 85 -24.75 -31.65 -4.29
N PRO A 86 -24.81 -30.94 -5.42
CA PRO A 86 -25.90 -30.02 -5.68
C PRO A 86 -27.17 -30.85 -5.88
N ALA A 87 -27.66 -31.47 -4.81
CA ALA A 87 -29.08 -31.58 -4.55
C ALA A 87 -29.54 -30.14 -4.65
N GLU A 88 -30.07 -29.83 -5.83
CA GLU A 88 -30.75 -28.62 -6.23
C GLU A 88 -30.87 -27.66 -5.05
N LEU A 89 -30.11 -26.56 -5.08
CA LEU A 89 -30.28 -25.41 -4.21
C LEU A 89 -31.71 -24.88 -4.43
N LEU A 90 -32.67 -25.60 -3.88
CA LEU A 90 -34.08 -25.29 -3.83
C LEU A 90 -34.15 -24.15 -2.82
N LEU A 91 -34.06 -22.93 -3.34
CA LEU A 91 -34.49 -21.69 -2.67
C LEU A 91 -36.00 -21.71 -2.28
N THR A 92 -36.61 -22.90 -2.21
CA THR A 92 -38.01 -23.18 -1.91
C THR A 92 -38.20 -23.89 -0.58
N ASP A 93 -37.18 -23.94 0.28
CA ASP A 93 -37.38 -24.28 1.69
C ASP A 93 -38.24 -23.18 2.34
N ILE A 94 -39.55 -23.34 2.16
CA ILE A 94 -40.58 -22.63 2.89
C ILE A 94 -40.40 -23.07 4.34
N TYR A 95 -39.81 -22.21 5.15
CA TYR A 95 -39.62 -22.43 6.58
C TYR A 95 -41.00 -22.66 7.21
N PRO A 96 -41.35 -23.89 7.65
CA PRO A 96 -42.63 -24.14 8.28
C PRO A 96 -42.50 -23.75 9.75
N GLY A 97 -42.64 -22.47 10.04
CA GLY A 97 -42.58 -21.94 11.40
C GLY A 97 -41.83 -20.63 11.52
N ALA A 98 -42.26 -19.61 10.78
CA ALA A 98 -42.29 -18.31 11.44
C ALA A 98 -43.33 -18.43 12.56
N PRO A 99 -43.04 -18.03 13.82
CA PRO A 99 -44.12 -17.80 14.78
C PRO A 99 -45.14 -16.88 14.10
N ASP A 100 -46.43 -16.99 14.43
CA ASP A 100 -47.44 -15.98 14.09
C ASP A 100 -46.98 -14.64 14.69
N ALA A 101 -46.07 -13.98 13.98
CA ALA A 101 -45.78 -12.59 14.13
C ALA A 101 -47.07 -11.95 13.68
N ALA A 102 -47.85 -11.50 14.67
CA ALA A 102 -48.97 -10.61 14.46
C ALA A 102 -48.59 -9.63 13.35
N GLU A 103 -49.55 -9.34 12.47
CA GLU A 103 -49.45 -8.46 11.30
C GLU A 103 -49.15 -7.00 11.69
N GLU A 104 -48.24 -6.76 12.63
CA GLU A 104 -47.64 -5.48 12.85
C GLU A 104 -46.76 -5.21 11.64
N PRO A 105 -47.05 -4.16 10.86
CA PRO A 105 -46.19 -3.77 9.76
C PRO A 105 -44.80 -3.56 10.32
N LEU A 106 -43.79 -4.10 9.62
CA LEU A 106 -42.38 -3.76 9.86
C LEU A 106 -42.19 -2.27 9.58
N VAL A 107 -42.49 -1.44 10.59
CA VAL A 107 -42.15 -0.03 10.60
C VAL A 107 -40.66 0.02 10.93
N LEU A 108 -39.85 0.00 9.87
CA LEU A 108 -38.45 0.38 9.97
C LEU A 108 -38.43 1.89 10.22
N ASP A 109 -38.19 2.30 11.45
CA ASP A 109 -37.93 3.69 11.77
C ASP A 109 -36.76 4.15 10.89
N ASP A 110 -36.98 5.19 10.08
CA ASP A 110 -35.93 5.76 9.25
C ASP A 110 -34.95 6.52 10.15
N ILE A 111 -34.00 5.79 10.73
CA ILE A 111 -32.96 6.32 11.63
C ILE A 111 -32.15 7.42 10.92
N LEU A 112 -32.16 7.48 9.58
CA LEU A 112 -31.50 8.54 8.82
C LEU A 112 -32.29 9.86 8.84
N ALA A 113 -33.61 9.84 9.09
CA ALA A 113 -34.41 11.05 9.22
C ALA A 113 -34.15 11.79 10.55
N GLU A 114 -33.66 11.09 11.59
CA GLU A 114 -33.35 11.65 12.92
C GLU A 114 -31.89 12.09 13.09
N LEU A 115 -31.08 12.08 12.01
CA LEU A 115 -29.67 12.43 12.09
C LEU A 115 -29.48 13.88 12.54
N GLN A 116 -28.86 14.05 13.70
CA GLN A 116 -28.53 15.37 14.21
C GLN A 116 -27.51 16.08 13.30
N PRO A 117 -27.56 17.42 13.19
CA PRO A 117 -26.71 18.22 12.28
C PRO A 117 -25.19 18.04 12.48
N ASP A 118 -24.79 17.51 13.62
CA ASP A 118 -23.42 17.29 14.08
C ASP A 118 -22.89 15.87 13.81
N SER A 119 -23.69 14.98 13.20
CA SER A 119 -23.26 13.62 12.82
C SER A 119 -22.27 13.63 11.65
N ARG A 120 -20.98 13.82 11.96
CA ARG A 120 -19.89 14.02 10.97
C ARG A 120 -19.66 12.82 10.04
N VAL A 121 -19.85 11.60 10.53
CA VAL A 121 -19.55 10.37 9.76
C VAL A 121 -20.61 10.11 8.70
N VAL A 122 -21.87 10.43 8.97
CA VAL A 122 -22.97 10.18 8.03
C VAL A 122 -23.05 11.27 6.95
N ARG A 123 -22.64 12.51 7.26
CA ARG A 123 -22.57 13.60 6.28
C ARG A 123 -21.53 13.40 5.17
N LEU A 124 -20.56 12.50 5.35
CA LEU A 124 -19.63 12.13 4.27
C LEU A 124 -20.33 11.37 3.13
N PHE A 125 -21.49 10.75 3.41
CA PHE A 125 -22.28 9.99 2.45
C PHE A 125 -23.58 10.68 2.05
N ASP A 126 -23.77 11.94 2.45
CA ASP A 126 -24.94 12.72 2.01
C ASP A 126 -24.85 12.94 0.49
N PRO A 127 -25.80 12.39 -0.29
CA PRO A 127 -25.76 12.48 -1.75
C PRO A 127 -25.88 13.92 -2.26
N SER A 128 -26.42 14.84 -1.44
CA SER A 128 -26.51 16.26 -1.76
C SER A 128 -25.18 17.01 -1.55
N ALA A 129 -24.31 16.48 -0.68
CA ALA A 129 -22.98 17.03 -0.37
C ALA A 129 -21.85 16.34 -1.16
N MET A 130 -22.12 15.21 -1.80
CA MET A 130 -21.14 14.50 -2.63
C MET A 130 -20.86 15.25 -3.95
N PRO A 131 -19.59 15.51 -4.29
CA PRO A 131 -19.25 16.06 -5.60
C PRO A 131 -19.61 15.06 -6.71
N THR A 132 -20.08 15.57 -7.85
CA THR A 132 -20.40 14.70 -8.98
C THR A 132 -19.12 14.11 -9.60
N PRO A 133 -19.20 12.93 -10.25
CA PRO A 133 -18.03 12.32 -10.89
C PRO A 133 -17.30 13.26 -11.86
N GLY A 134 -18.03 14.10 -12.59
CA GLY A 134 -17.44 15.12 -13.48
C GLY A 134 -16.68 16.22 -12.74
N GLN A 135 -17.16 16.63 -11.55
CA GLN A 135 -16.45 17.59 -10.69
C GLN A 135 -15.18 17.00 -10.10
N ILE A 136 -15.19 15.71 -9.76
CA ILE A 136 -14.00 14.98 -9.29
C ILE A 136 -12.96 14.91 -10.41
N SER A 137 -13.36 14.52 -11.63
CA SER A 137 -12.46 14.49 -12.80
C SER A 137 -11.85 15.87 -13.07
N ALA A 138 -12.68 16.91 -13.14
CA ALA A 138 -12.21 18.28 -13.39
C ALA A 138 -11.26 18.79 -12.28
N ARG A 139 -11.44 18.34 -11.03
CA ARG A 139 -10.53 18.68 -9.93
C ARG A 139 -9.19 17.96 -10.05
N ILE A 140 -9.19 16.67 -10.44
CA ILE A 140 -7.98 15.90 -10.71
C ILE A 140 -7.23 16.51 -11.89
N ASP A 141 -7.92 16.79 -13.00
CA ASP A 141 -7.32 17.38 -14.19
C ASP A 141 -6.70 18.75 -13.90
N ARG A 142 -7.37 19.59 -13.09
CA ARG A 142 -6.81 20.87 -12.64
C ARG A 142 -5.58 20.70 -11.74
N HIS A 143 -5.60 19.68 -10.87
CA HIS A 143 -4.47 19.39 -9.99
C HIS A 143 -3.26 18.87 -10.76
N LEU A 144 -3.48 18.01 -11.75
CA LEU A 144 -2.44 17.49 -12.64
C LEU A 144 -1.93 18.55 -13.62
N ALA A 145 -2.82 19.39 -14.16
CA ALA A 145 -2.46 20.50 -15.04
C ALA A 145 -1.72 21.63 -14.29
N GLY A 146 -1.97 21.77 -12.99
CA GLY A 146 -1.17 22.61 -12.09
C GLY A 146 0.10 21.93 -11.55
N GLY A 147 0.46 20.76 -12.10
CA GLY A 147 1.51 19.89 -11.58
C GLY A 147 2.91 20.51 -11.64
N PHE A 148 3.51 20.61 -10.45
CA PHE A 148 4.86 21.08 -10.11
C PHE A 148 5.16 22.55 -10.42
N SER A 149 4.87 23.43 -9.45
CA SER A 149 5.61 24.69 -9.36
C SER A 149 7.02 24.39 -8.85
N PRO A 150 8.08 24.50 -9.67
CA PRO A 150 9.46 24.24 -9.24
C PRO A 150 9.87 25.16 -8.10
N ALA A 151 9.25 26.34 -7.97
CA ALA A 151 9.47 27.26 -6.87
C ALA A 151 9.02 26.69 -5.51
N ALA A 152 7.87 26.01 -5.46
CA ALA A 152 7.37 25.39 -4.23
C ALA A 152 8.19 24.15 -3.82
N ALA A 153 8.70 23.39 -4.81
CA ALA A 153 9.58 22.25 -4.56
C ALA A 153 10.99 22.69 -4.10
N ALA A 154 11.51 23.80 -4.63
CA ALA A 154 12.77 24.40 -4.19
C ALA A 154 12.67 24.94 -2.75
N ASP A 155 11.55 25.59 -2.40
CA ASP A 155 11.27 26.10 -1.05
C ASP A 155 11.18 24.96 -0.01
N ALA A 156 10.48 23.88 -0.33
CA ALA A 156 10.38 22.71 0.55
C ALA A 156 11.76 22.03 0.79
N SER A 157 12.60 21.99 -0.24
CA SER A 157 13.96 21.43 -0.13
C SER A 157 14.87 22.32 0.72
N GLN A 158 14.74 23.64 0.59
CA GLN A 158 15.49 24.62 1.38
C GLN A 158 15.08 24.57 2.86
N ALA A 159 13.77 24.55 3.14
CA ALA A 159 13.25 24.44 4.50
C ALA A 159 13.74 23.16 5.21
N LEU A 160 13.84 22.03 4.50
CA LEU A 160 14.39 20.79 5.03
C LEU A 160 15.88 20.91 5.36
N HIS A 161 16.67 21.57 4.49
CA HIS A 161 18.10 21.79 4.74
C HIS A 161 18.33 22.67 5.96
N ASP A 162 17.53 23.73 6.12
CA ASP A 162 17.62 24.64 7.26
C ASP A 162 17.28 23.91 8.57
N ALA A 163 16.20 23.10 8.58
CA ALA A 163 15.82 22.29 9.74
C ALA A 163 16.90 21.27 10.14
N LEU A 164 17.54 20.62 9.16
CA LEU A 164 18.64 19.68 9.42
C LEU A 164 19.89 20.38 9.92
N ALA A 165 20.19 21.58 9.41
CA ALA A 165 21.31 22.39 9.89
C ALA A 165 21.10 22.83 11.34
N GLU A 166 19.86 23.20 11.71
CA GLU A 166 19.51 23.56 13.07
C GLU A 166 19.57 22.36 14.02
N LEU A 167 19.07 21.19 13.61
CA LEU A 167 19.22 19.93 14.38
C LEU A 167 20.69 19.56 14.59
N ARG A 168 21.55 19.78 13.59
CA ARG A 168 22.99 19.51 13.72
C ARG A 168 23.65 20.44 14.74
N ARG A 169 23.24 21.72 14.80
CA ARG A 169 23.76 22.69 15.80
C ARG A 169 23.28 22.40 17.21
N SER A 170 22.09 21.82 17.40
CA SER A 170 21.57 21.51 18.74
C SER A 170 22.20 20.26 19.35
N LEU A 171 22.79 19.39 18.52
CA LEU A 171 23.44 18.14 18.96
C LEU A 171 24.95 18.29 19.24
N SER A 172 25.55 19.44 18.93
CA SER A 172 26.96 19.78 19.22
C SER A 172 27.07 20.66 20.45
#